data_AF-A0A8S2AQN8-F1
#
_entry.id   AF-A0A8S2AQN8-F1
#
_cell.length_a   1.000
_cell.length_b   1.000
_cell.length_c   1.000
_cell.angle_alpha   90.00
_cell.angle_beta   90.00
_cell.angle_gamma   90.00
#
_symmetry.space_group_name_H-M   'P 1'
#
loop_
_entity.id
_entity.type
_entity.pdbx_description
1 polymer ?
#
loop_
_entity_poly.entity_id
_entity_poly.type
_entity_poly.pdbx_seq_one_letter_code
_entity_poly.pdbx_strand_id
1 'polypeptide(L)'
;MSTRVCGKRVGYEDFFGSSSSPTNKRSKWSSFGSPIRSSETGSESDDPVASLIHMFPSMDPEFVREVLSNKNYVFEEAKESLSSILFNGDSDRTKAGSFDGSVGSWRDEDMIDGAKWVDRLVSEMAKAINVDDMRRRVAVILEALERIIKKNTNASNKLEYASLKESLQSLINDNQILKRVIANQHQRSSENEEKAKQVQHLKGVVGQYQEQVHKLELSNYAMKLHLQRSQQQQQTSFSGNLPPDVY
;
A
#
# COMPACT_ATOMS: atom_id res chain seq x y z
N MET A 1 -17.80 -30.60 -43.97
CA MET A 1 -19.05 -30.75 -43.19
C MET A 1 -18.67 -30.91 -41.72
N SER A 2 -19.26 -30.07 -40.87
CA SER A 2 -18.91 -29.79 -39.48
C SER A 2 -19.00 -30.96 -38.50
N THR A 3 -18.14 -30.95 -37.49
CA THR A 3 -18.56 -31.16 -36.09
C THR A 3 -17.68 -30.31 -35.16
N ARG A 4 -18.31 -29.42 -34.38
CA ARG A 4 -17.74 -28.88 -33.14
C ARG A 4 -18.77 -29.08 -32.03
N VAL A 5 -18.27 -29.73 -30.98
CA VAL A 5 -18.97 -30.20 -29.79
C VAL A 5 -19.25 -29.01 -28.86
N CYS A 6 -20.49 -28.92 -28.36
CA CYS A 6 -20.91 -28.03 -27.28
C CYS A 6 -20.56 -28.64 -25.91
N GLY A 7 -19.85 -27.88 -25.07
CA GLY A 7 -19.64 -28.15 -23.64
C GLY A 7 -20.75 -27.51 -22.77
N LYS A 8 -21.04 -28.18 -21.65
CA LYS A 8 -22.22 -28.02 -20.77
C LYS A 8 -22.13 -26.88 -19.73
N ARG A 9 -23.34 -26.49 -19.29
CA ARG A 9 -23.84 -25.72 -18.13
C ARG A 9 -23.05 -25.75 -16.81
N VAL A 10 -23.08 -24.59 -16.12
CA VAL A 10 -23.32 -24.38 -14.66
C VAL A 10 -23.94 -22.97 -14.56
N GLY A 11 -25.05 -22.61 -13.90
CA GLY A 11 -25.87 -23.23 -12.86
C GLY A 11 -25.90 -22.28 -11.65
N TYR A 12 -26.83 -21.31 -11.60
CA TYR A 12 -27.13 -20.54 -10.38
C TYR A 12 -28.63 -20.21 -10.35
N GLU A 13 -29.35 -20.98 -9.54
CA GLU A 13 -30.75 -20.76 -9.13
C GLU A 13 -30.73 -20.42 -7.64
N ASP A 14 -31.33 -19.28 -7.32
CA ASP A 14 -32.34 -19.08 -6.28
C ASP A 14 -32.05 -19.51 -4.84
N PHE A 15 -31.67 -18.53 -4.01
CA PHE A 15 -32.07 -18.45 -2.61
C PHE A 15 -32.59 -17.05 -2.29
N PHE A 16 -33.84 -16.79 -2.67
CA PHE A 16 -34.66 -15.76 -2.02
C PHE A 16 -35.67 -16.45 -1.10
N GLY A 17 -35.41 -16.40 0.21
CA GLY A 17 -36.39 -16.62 1.26
C GLY A 17 -36.82 -15.28 1.86
N SER A 18 -38.10 -14.96 1.70
CA SER A 18 -38.74 -13.68 1.91
C SER A 18 -38.77 -13.11 3.33
N SER A 19 -38.78 -11.77 3.38
CA SER A 19 -39.68 -10.91 4.18
C SER A 19 -39.53 -10.81 5.71
N SER A 20 -39.02 -9.67 6.19
CA SER A 20 -39.83 -8.69 6.97
C SER A 20 -39.09 -7.35 7.17
N SER A 21 -39.84 -6.25 7.06
CA SER A 21 -39.47 -4.82 7.05
C SER A 21 -39.00 -4.23 8.42
N PRO A 22 -38.54 -2.95 8.48
CA PRO A 22 -37.31 -2.54 9.18
C PRO A 22 -37.51 -1.91 10.56
N THR A 23 -36.50 -2.00 11.42
CA THR A 23 -36.38 -1.12 12.61
C THR A 23 -35.02 -0.44 12.64
N ASN A 24 -35.04 0.88 12.42
CA ASN A 24 -33.99 1.83 12.76
C ASN A 24 -33.41 1.57 14.16
N LYS A 25 -32.12 1.27 14.31
CA LYS A 25 -31.27 1.72 15.43
C LYS A 25 -29.80 1.88 15.00
N ARG A 26 -29.36 3.14 15.01
CA ARG A 26 -27.99 3.64 14.89
C ARG A 26 -27.07 2.99 15.93
N SER A 27 -26.04 2.27 15.50
CA SER A 27 -24.95 1.82 16.37
C SER A 27 -23.93 2.94 16.54
N LYS A 28 -23.91 3.54 17.74
CA LYS A 28 -22.82 4.35 18.27
C LYS A 28 -21.92 3.39 19.06
N TRP A 29 -20.65 3.27 18.70
CA TRP A 29 -19.65 2.72 19.61
C TRP A 29 -18.91 3.86 20.30
N SER A 30 -19.02 3.90 21.62
CA SER A 30 -18.15 4.65 22.51
C SER A 30 -17.79 3.78 23.71
N SER A 31 -16.49 3.78 24.02
CA SER A 31 -15.84 3.56 25.32
C SER A 31 -16.28 2.40 26.21
N PHE A 32 -15.38 1.42 26.33
CA PHE A 32 -15.05 0.83 27.63
C PHE A 32 -13.52 0.92 27.83
N GLY A 33 -13.10 1.72 28.82
CA GLY A 33 -11.75 1.73 29.38
C GLY A 33 -11.51 0.48 30.24
N SER A 34 -10.33 -0.12 30.15
CA SER A 34 -9.16 0.02 31.07
C SER A 34 -9.12 -1.15 32.09
N PRO A 35 -7.95 -1.73 32.44
CA PRO A 35 -6.86 -1.00 33.11
C PRO A 35 -5.42 -1.35 32.69
N ILE A 36 -4.60 -0.31 32.50
CA ILE A 36 -3.13 -0.39 32.61
C ILE A 36 -2.80 -0.21 34.08
N ARG A 37 -2.13 -1.18 34.69
CA ARG A 37 -1.59 -1.09 36.04
C ARG A 37 -0.09 -1.35 35.95
N SER A 38 0.69 -0.34 36.35
CA SER A 38 2.06 -0.32 36.91
C SER A 38 2.70 0.99 36.43
N SER A 39 3.10 1.95 37.26
CA SER A 39 3.00 2.13 38.71
C SER A 39 3.36 3.59 38.96
N GLU A 40 2.64 4.23 39.88
CA GLU A 40 2.96 5.53 40.45
C GLU A 40 4.34 5.52 41.13
N THR A 41 5.17 6.47 40.76
CA THR A 41 6.03 7.24 41.67
C THR A 41 5.83 8.67 41.18
N GLY A 42 5.03 9.49 41.84
CA GLY A 42 5.27 9.96 43.19
C GLY A 42 6.00 11.29 43.05
N SER A 43 5.22 12.37 43.12
CA SER A 43 5.66 13.78 43.13
C SER A 43 6.89 13.98 44.02
N GLU A 44 8.05 14.17 43.41
CA GLU A 44 9.25 14.67 44.06
C GLU A 44 9.62 15.96 43.32
N SER A 45 9.70 17.07 44.05
CA SER A 45 10.09 18.36 43.53
C SER A 45 11.36 18.23 42.70
N ASP A 46 11.33 18.67 41.43
CA ASP A 46 12.51 18.74 40.57
C ASP A 46 13.53 19.72 41.17
N ASP A 47 14.34 19.25 42.14
CA ASP A 47 15.49 19.99 42.63
C ASP A 47 16.62 19.83 41.60
N PRO A 48 16.98 20.90 40.87
CA PRO A 48 18.03 20.85 39.87
C PRO A 48 19.39 20.44 40.47
N VAL A 49 19.61 20.69 41.76
CA VAL A 49 20.85 20.29 42.45
C VAL A 49 20.92 18.77 42.59
N ALA A 50 19.86 18.13 43.08
CA ALA A 50 19.81 16.69 43.29
C ALA A 50 20.01 15.92 41.98
N SER A 51 19.44 16.43 40.89
CA SER A 51 19.63 15.89 39.54
C SER A 51 21.08 15.98 39.06
N LEU A 52 21.79 17.07 39.37
CA LEU A 52 23.21 17.23 39.01
C LEU A 52 24.11 16.32 39.86
N ILE A 53 23.85 16.20 41.17
CA ILE A 53 24.61 15.33 42.07
C ILE A 53 24.48 13.86 41.63
N HIS A 54 23.28 13.42 41.25
CA HIS A 54 23.07 12.08 40.72
C HIS A 54 23.83 11.85 39.40
N MET A 55 23.98 12.89 38.57
CA MET A 55 24.69 12.81 37.29
C MET A 55 26.22 12.84 37.44
N PHE A 56 26.73 13.43 38.53
CA PHE A 56 28.16 13.50 38.85
C PHE A 56 28.49 12.93 40.25
N PRO A 57 28.34 11.60 40.48
CA PRO A 57 28.57 10.99 41.80
C PRO A 57 30.02 11.07 42.30
N SER A 58 30.97 11.36 41.42
CA SER A 58 32.39 11.49 41.73
C SER A 58 32.80 12.88 42.23
N MET A 59 31.89 13.85 42.21
CA MET A 59 32.14 15.23 42.62
C MET A 59 31.63 15.48 44.05
N ASP A 60 32.27 16.40 44.79
CA ASP A 60 31.78 16.80 46.11
C ASP A 60 30.39 17.46 46.00
N PRO A 61 29.34 16.94 46.68
CA PRO A 61 27.99 17.51 46.64
C PRO A 61 27.91 18.99 47.04
N GLU A 62 28.80 19.46 47.93
CA GLU A 62 28.84 20.87 48.32
C GLU A 62 29.39 21.76 47.19
N PHE A 63 30.37 21.27 46.44
CA PHE A 63 30.92 21.97 45.27
C PHE A 63 29.88 22.10 44.16
N VAL A 64 29.06 21.05 43.93
CA VAL A 64 27.97 21.08 42.94
C VAL A 64 26.92 22.13 43.29
N ARG A 65 26.58 22.29 44.57
CA ARG A 65 25.69 23.35 45.06
C ARG A 65 26.29 24.74 44.88
N GLU A 66 27.59 24.87 45.17
CA GLU A 66 28.31 26.14 45.00
C GLU A 66 28.33 26.58 43.53
N VAL A 67 28.60 25.67 42.59
CA VAL A 67 28.60 25.97 41.15
C VAL A 67 27.23 26.44 40.66
N LEU A 68 26.14 25.85 41.16
CA LEU A 68 24.78 26.26 40.81
C LEU A 68 24.36 27.60 41.49
N SER A 69 24.84 27.87 42.70
CA SER A 69 24.47 29.08 43.46
C SER A 69 25.31 30.31 43.13
N ASN A 70 26.58 30.15 42.78
CA ASN A 70 27.54 31.27 42.67
C ASN A 70 27.36 32.06 41.35
N LYS A 71 26.67 31.46 40.38
CA LYS A 71 26.34 32.07 39.11
C LYS A 71 24.94 31.56 38.79
N ASN A 72 23.98 32.44 38.52
CA ASN A 72 22.58 32.12 38.18
C ASN A 72 22.49 31.25 36.89
N TYR A 73 23.06 30.06 36.93
CA TYR A 73 23.20 29.19 35.79
C TYR A 73 21.89 28.42 35.62
N VAL A 74 21.39 28.45 34.38
CA VAL A 74 20.41 27.46 33.95
C VAL A 74 21.09 26.10 34.08
N PHE A 75 20.40 25.11 34.66
CA PHE A 75 20.89 23.75 34.95
C PHE A 75 21.89 23.17 33.92
N GLU A 76 21.65 23.45 32.64
CA GLU A 76 22.50 23.04 31.52
C GLU A 76 23.90 23.68 31.49
N GLU A 77 24.04 24.95 31.85
CA GLU A 77 25.34 25.64 31.88
C GLU A 77 26.20 25.15 33.06
N ALA A 78 25.57 24.82 34.20
CA ALA A 78 26.23 24.16 35.31
C ALA A 78 26.68 22.74 34.93
N LYS A 79 25.85 22.00 34.20
CA LYS A 79 26.17 20.67 33.67
C LYS A 79 27.36 20.71 32.72
N GLU A 80 27.40 21.68 31.80
CA GLU A 80 28.49 21.84 30.84
C GLU A 80 29.79 22.27 31.54
N SER A 81 29.70 23.18 32.52
CA SER A 81 30.87 23.61 33.30
C SER A 81 31.49 22.46 34.12
N LEU A 82 30.68 21.66 34.81
CA LEU A 82 31.16 20.49 35.56
C LEU A 82 31.74 19.42 34.62
N SER A 83 31.13 19.22 33.46
CA SER A 83 31.65 18.33 32.42
C SER A 83 33.01 18.83 31.90
N SER A 84 33.15 20.13 31.65
CA SER A 84 34.41 20.72 31.19
C SER A 84 35.55 20.51 32.19
N ILE A 85 35.27 20.61 33.50
CA ILE A 85 36.28 20.38 34.55
C ILE A 85 36.68 18.90 34.61
N LEU A 86 35.73 17.97 34.42
CA LEU A 86 36.01 16.54 34.37
C LEU A 86 36.90 16.16 33.18
N PHE A 87 36.72 16.82 32.04
CA PHE A 87 37.47 16.53 30.81
C PHE A 87 38.79 17.31 30.68
N ASN A 88 38.94 18.45 31.35
CA ASN A 88 40.13 19.31 31.27
C ASN A 88 41.14 19.07 32.41
N GLY A 89 40.93 18.05 33.24
CA GLY A 89 41.89 17.61 34.25
C GLY A 89 43.19 17.12 33.61
N ASP A 90 44.19 18.01 33.64
CA ASP A 90 45.63 17.77 33.45
C ASP A 90 46.12 17.62 31.99
N SER A 91 46.58 18.74 31.43
CA SER A 91 47.36 18.76 30.18
C SER A 91 48.53 19.72 30.33
N ASP A 92 49.52 19.32 31.14
CA ASP A 92 50.86 19.88 31.07
C ASP A 92 51.84 18.90 30.39
N ARG A 93 52.13 19.24 29.13
CA ARG A 93 53.40 19.06 28.40
C ARG A 93 54.23 17.79 28.66
N THR A 94 54.32 16.93 27.65
CA THR A 94 55.63 16.41 27.20
C THR A 94 55.58 15.94 25.75
N LYS A 95 56.61 16.35 25.00
CA LYS A 95 56.75 16.22 23.55
C LYS A 95 57.67 15.04 23.25
N ALA A 96 57.12 13.93 22.73
CA ALA A 96 57.78 12.99 21.81
C ALA A 96 56.80 11.86 21.46
N GLY A 97 56.54 11.66 20.17
CA GLY A 97 55.53 10.75 19.62
C GLY A 97 54.29 11.49 19.13
N SER A 98 54.46 12.40 18.15
CA SER A 98 53.34 13.13 17.55
C SER A 98 52.44 12.16 16.79
N PHE A 99 51.37 11.68 17.44
CA PHE A 99 50.23 11.12 16.75
C PHE A 99 49.51 12.26 16.03
N ASP A 100 49.91 12.53 14.79
CA ASP A 100 49.20 13.44 13.86
C ASP A 100 47.97 12.75 13.24
N GLY A 101 47.36 11.81 13.97
CA GLY A 101 46.24 11.02 13.51
C GLY A 101 44.97 11.86 13.45
N SER A 102 44.89 12.77 12.48
CA SER A 102 43.62 13.37 12.09
C SER A 102 42.68 12.25 11.63
N VAL A 103 41.39 12.37 11.96
CA VAL A 103 40.37 11.36 11.66
C VAL A 103 40.20 11.11 10.14
N GLY A 104 40.85 11.93 9.30
CA GLY A 104 40.95 11.75 7.85
C GLY A 104 42.09 10.83 7.35
N SER A 105 42.97 10.34 8.22
CA SER A 105 44.05 9.40 7.86
C SER A 105 43.55 7.95 7.69
N TRP A 106 42.34 7.67 8.16
CA TRP A 106 41.71 6.35 8.13
C TRP A 106 40.83 6.23 6.88
N ARG A 107 41.19 5.33 5.95
CA ARG A 107 40.42 5.13 4.73
C ARG A 107 39.16 4.32 5.01
N ASP A 108 38.03 4.76 4.44
CA ASP A 108 36.74 4.09 4.60
C ASP A 108 36.80 2.59 4.22
N GLU A 109 37.64 2.21 3.24
CA GLU A 109 37.89 0.82 2.81
C GLU A 109 38.54 -0.08 3.87
N ASP A 110 39.45 0.45 4.70
CA ASP A 110 40.16 -0.34 5.71
C ASP A 110 39.26 -0.68 6.92
N MET A 111 38.09 -0.04 7.01
CA MET A 111 37.10 -0.18 8.10
C MET A 111 35.84 -0.96 7.70
N ILE A 112 35.70 -1.34 6.43
CA ILE A 112 34.64 -2.23 5.96
C ILE A 112 34.97 -3.69 6.27
N ASP A 113 36.26 -4.05 6.30
CA ASP A 113 36.74 -5.37 6.65
C ASP A 113 37.09 -5.44 8.15
N GLY A 114 36.23 -6.10 8.92
CA GLY A 114 36.34 -6.19 10.37
C GLY A 114 37.68 -6.75 10.86
N ALA A 115 38.28 -7.69 10.12
CA ALA A 115 39.58 -8.26 10.50
C ALA A 115 40.71 -7.24 10.30
N LYS A 116 40.73 -6.55 9.15
CA LYS A 116 41.75 -5.53 8.84
C LYS A 116 41.66 -4.33 9.77
N TRP A 117 40.45 -3.92 10.15
CA TRP A 117 40.23 -2.85 11.11
C TRP A 117 40.80 -3.21 12.50
N VAL A 118 40.53 -4.43 13.00
CA VAL A 118 41.08 -4.90 14.28
C VAL A 118 42.62 -4.93 14.23
N ASP A 119 43.19 -5.48 13.17
CA ASP A 119 44.65 -5.57 13.01
C ASP A 119 45.30 -4.17 13.00
N ARG A 120 44.66 -3.20 12.36
CA ARG A 120 45.14 -1.81 12.30
C ARG A 120 44.99 -1.08 13.62
N LEU A 121 43.88 -1.31 14.35
CA LEU A 121 43.67 -0.79 15.70
C LEU A 121 44.73 -1.31 16.67
N VAL A 122 44.94 -2.63 16.69
CA VAL A 122 45.96 -3.27 17.54
C VAL A 122 47.35 -2.80 17.17
N SER A 123 47.66 -2.63 15.87
CA SER A 123 48.94 -2.08 15.41
C SER A 123 49.16 -0.64 15.87
N GLU A 124 48.13 0.21 15.90
CA GLU A 124 48.25 1.58 16.41
C GLU A 124 48.32 1.65 17.93
N MET A 125 47.61 0.76 18.64
CA MET A 125 47.75 0.64 20.09
C MET A 125 49.15 0.16 20.51
N ALA A 126 49.76 -0.73 19.73
CA ALA A 126 51.11 -1.24 19.99
C ALA A 126 52.21 -0.18 19.80
N LYS A 127 51.93 0.89 19.05
CA LYS A 127 52.85 2.03 18.86
C LYS A 127 52.69 3.12 19.94
N ALA A 128 51.70 2.98 20.83
CA ALA A 128 51.44 3.97 21.85
C ALA A 128 52.54 4.00 22.91
N ILE A 129 52.94 5.20 23.34
CA ILE A 129 54.03 5.40 24.31
C ILE A 129 53.52 5.28 25.75
N ASN A 130 52.26 5.64 25.99
CA ASN A 130 51.59 5.53 27.27
C ASN A 130 50.09 5.27 27.07
N VAL A 131 49.40 5.02 28.19
CA VAL A 131 47.97 4.70 28.18
C VAL A 131 47.13 5.88 27.67
N ASP A 132 47.54 7.11 27.92
CA ASP A 132 46.85 8.31 27.40
C ASP A 132 46.93 8.46 25.89
N ASP A 133 48.11 8.21 25.31
CA ASP A 133 48.35 8.19 23.87
C ASP A 133 47.54 7.06 23.22
N MET A 134 47.50 5.88 23.84
CA MET A 134 46.65 4.77 23.40
C MET A 134 45.17 5.16 23.40
N ARG A 135 44.67 5.80 24.47
CA ARG A 135 43.28 6.29 24.56
C ARG A 135 42.96 7.28 23.44
N ARG A 136 43.83 8.27 23.19
CA ARG A 136 43.64 9.24 22.10
C ARG A 136 43.60 8.57 20.73
N ARG A 137 44.49 7.61 20.47
CA ARG A 137 44.53 6.84 19.22
C ARG A 137 43.26 6.02 19.01
N VAL A 138 42.80 5.31 20.05
CA VAL A 138 41.57 4.51 20.01
C VAL A 138 40.35 5.39 19.77
N ALA A 139 40.25 6.54 20.44
CA ALA A 139 39.13 7.48 20.27
C ALA A 139 39.00 7.93 18.81
N VAL A 140 40.10 8.36 18.18
CA VAL A 140 40.11 8.76 16.76
C VAL A 140 39.66 7.62 15.84
N ILE A 141 40.08 6.38 16.10
CA ILE A 141 39.70 5.22 15.28
C ILE A 141 38.21 4.90 15.42
N LEU A 142 37.68 4.96 16.64
CA LEU A 142 36.27 4.72 16.91
C LEU A 142 35.38 5.82 16.34
N GLU A 143 35.80 7.09 16.40
CA GLU A 143 35.11 8.21 15.75
C GLU A 143 35.05 8.06 14.23
N ALA A 144 36.14 7.58 13.62
CA ALA A 144 36.12 7.26 12.20
C ALA A 144 35.07 6.17 11.90
N LEU A 145 34.96 5.15 12.75
CA LEU A 145 34.08 4.00 12.55
C LEU A 145 32.62 4.40 12.71
N GLU A 146 32.33 5.21 13.73
CA GLU A 146 31.02 5.81 13.91
C GLU A 146 30.61 6.62 12.67
N ARG A 147 31.53 7.38 12.08
CA ARG A 147 31.25 8.16 10.87
C ARG A 147 30.90 7.26 9.68
N ILE A 148 31.62 6.16 9.49
CA ILE A 148 31.34 5.21 8.40
C ILE A 148 30.01 4.51 8.63
N ILE A 149 29.72 4.06 9.85
CA ILE A 149 28.43 3.46 10.20
C ILE A 149 27.31 4.46 9.87
N LYS A 150 27.39 5.70 10.36
CA LYS A 150 26.38 6.74 10.09
C LYS A 150 26.21 7.01 8.59
N LYS A 151 27.30 7.10 7.83
CA LYS A 151 27.23 7.28 6.37
C LYS A 151 26.52 6.09 5.70
N ASN A 152 26.91 4.86 6.06
CA ASN A 152 26.36 3.64 5.48
C ASN A 152 24.88 3.45 5.83
N THR A 153 24.48 3.67 7.08
CA THR A 153 23.07 3.62 7.50
C THR A 153 22.25 4.66 6.75
N ASN A 154 22.77 5.89 6.60
CA ASN A 154 22.08 6.94 5.84
C ASN A 154 21.98 6.60 4.35
N ALA A 155 23.02 6.00 3.77
CA ALA A 155 23.01 5.54 2.38
C ALA A 155 21.99 4.41 2.17
N SER A 156 21.98 3.40 3.06
CA SER A 156 21.02 2.30 3.05
C SER A 156 19.59 2.83 3.16
N ASN A 157 19.32 3.67 4.17
CA ASN A 157 18.00 4.27 4.38
C ASN A 157 17.55 5.09 3.17
N LYS A 158 18.47 5.85 2.54
CA LYS A 158 18.18 6.64 1.34
C LYS A 158 17.86 5.75 0.14
N LEU A 159 18.58 4.65 -0.03
CA LEU A 159 18.35 3.67 -1.08
C LEU A 159 17.01 2.97 -0.88
N GLU A 160 16.71 2.50 0.32
CA GLU A 160 15.42 1.88 0.68
C GLU A 160 14.26 2.85 0.48
N TYR A 161 14.40 4.10 0.92
CA TYR A 161 13.40 5.14 0.69
C TYR A 161 13.16 5.39 -0.80
N ALA A 162 14.22 5.41 -1.61
CA ALA A 162 14.10 5.57 -3.06
C ALA A 162 13.36 4.37 -3.69
N SER A 163 13.73 3.14 -3.34
CA SER A 163 13.08 1.92 -3.83
C SER A 163 11.59 1.85 -3.40
N LEU A 164 11.29 2.20 -2.15
CA LEU A 164 9.91 2.22 -1.65
C LEU A 164 9.07 3.28 -2.36
N LYS A 165 9.65 4.46 -2.61
CA LYS A 165 9.00 5.54 -3.36
C LYS A 165 8.70 5.13 -4.80
N GLU A 166 9.63 4.45 -5.47
CA GLU A 166 9.43 3.92 -6.83
C GLU A 166 8.32 2.87 -6.86
N SER A 167 8.33 1.92 -5.91
CA SER A 167 7.29 0.90 -5.78
C SER A 167 5.90 1.52 -5.55
N LEU A 168 5.80 2.52 -4.66
CA LEU A 168 4.57 3.25 -4.40
C LEU A 168 4.07 3.98 -5.66
N GLN A 169 4.98 4.61 -6.41
CA GLN A 169 4.65 5.31 -7.64
C GLN A 169 4.13 4.35 -8.72
N SER A 170 4.73 3.16 -8.84
CA SER A 170 4.23 2.10 -9.73
C SER A 170 2.83 1.67 -9.33
N LEU A 171 2.59 1.42 -8.04
CA LEU A 171 1.28 1.00 -7.54
C LEU A 171 0.19 2.05 -7.79
N ILE A 172 0.53 3.34 -7.65
CA ILE A 172 -0.38 4.45 -7.98
C ILE A 172 -0.74 4.43 -9.47
N ASN A 173 0.25 4.26 -10.36
CA ASN A 173 0.03 4.17 -11.78
C ASN A 173 -0.86 2.96 -12.14
N ASP A 174 -0.58 1.79 -11.57
CA ASP A 174 -1.37 0.58 -11.77
C ASP A 174 -2.82 0.77 -11.28
N ASN A 175 -3.02 1.43 -10.14
CA ASN A 175 -4.36 1.76 -9.66
C ASN A 175 -5.13 2.68 -10.62
N GLN A 176 -4.45 3.63 -11.25
CA GLN A 176 -5.04 4.49 -12.28
C GLN A 176 -5.39 3.70 -13.55
N ILE A 177 -4.53 2.78 -13.99
CA ILE A 177 -4.82 1.88 -15.11
C ILE A 177 -6.04 1.01 -14.79
N LEU A 178 -6.08 0.39 -13.61
CA LEU A 178 -7.20 -0.43 -13.16
C LEU A 178 -8.51 0.35 -13.11
N LYS A 179 -8.51 1.58 -12.58
CA LYS A 179 -9.68 2.47 -12.61
C LYS A 179 -10.17 2.73 -14.03
N ARG A 180 -9.25 3.02 -14.97
CA ARG A 180 -9.61 3.19 -16.38
C ARG A 180 -10.16 1.91 -16.99
N VAL A 181 -9.57 0.75 -16.71
CA VAL A 181 -10.05 -0.55 -17.20
C VAL A 181 -11.46 -0.84 -16.69
N ILE A 182 -11.72 -0.63 -15.40
CA ILE A 182 -13.04 -0.82 -14.78
C ILE A 182 -14.08 0.12 -15.40
N ALA A 183 -13.76 1.41 -15.56
CA ALA A 183 -14.65 2.36 -16.20
C ALA A 183 -15.01 1.94 -17.63
N ASN A 184 -14.02 1.51 -18.42
CA ASN A 184 -14.24 0.99 -19.78
C ASN A 184 -15.04 -0.33 -19.79
N GLN A 185 -14.85 -1.18 -18.79
CA GLN A 185 -15.64 -2.42 -18.66
C GLN A 185 -17.10 -2.11 -18.34
N HIS A 186 -17.36 -1.16 -17.45
CA HIS A 186 -18.71 -0.73 -17.12
C HIS A 186 -19.41 -0.10 -18.34
N GLN A 187 -18.72 0.78 -19.07
CA GLN A 187 -19.24 1.39 -20.29
C GLN A 187 -19.62 0.33 -21.34
N ARG A 188 -18.73 -0.62 -21.64
CA ARG A 188 -19.01 -1.71 -22.58
C ARG A 188 -20.16 -2.61 -22.11
N SER A 189 -20.29 -2.84 -20.80
CA SER A 189 -21.41 -3.61 -20.24
C SER A 189 -22.74 -2.91 -20.47
N SER A 190 -22.79 -1.58 -20.25
CA SER A 190 -23.99 -0.77 -20.48
C SER A 190 -24.41 -0.78 -21.96
N GLU A 191 -23.46 -0.55 -22.88
CA GLU A 191 -23.72 -0.63 -24.32
C GLU A 191 -24.22 -2.02 -24.76
N ASN A 192 -23.69 -3.07 -24.15
CA ASN A 192 -24.12 -4.44 -24.43
C ASN A 192 -25.54 -4.72 -23.89
N GLU A 193 -25.89 -4.16 -22.74
CA GLU A 193 -27.26 -4.23 -22.19
C GLU A 193 -28.26 -3.51 -23.12
N GLU A 194 -27.89 -2.35 -23.65
CA GLU A 194 -28.74 -1.63 -24.61
C GLU A 194 -28.90 -2.43 -25.92
N LYS A 195 -27.81 -2.98 -26.47
CA LYS A 195 -27.87 -3.86 -27.64
C LYS A 195 -28.74 -5.09 -27.37
N ALA A 196 -28.68 -5.67 -26.17
CA ALA A 196 -29.54 -6.80 -25.80
C ALA A 196 -31.03 -6.41 -25.82
N LYS A 197 -31.40 -5.22 -25.33
CA LYS A 197 -32.77 -4.68 -25.43
C LYS A 197 -33.20 -4.49 -26.88
N GLN A 198 -32.34 -3.92 -27.72
CA GLN A 198 -32.62 -3.76 -29.16
C GLN A 198 -32.82 -5.10 -29.86
N VAL A 199 -31.97 -6.10 -29.57
CA VAL A 199 -32.11 -7.46 -30.11
C VAL A 199 -33.43 -8.09 -29.67
N GLN A 200 -33.83 -7.94 -28.41
CA GLN A 200 -35.11 -8.45 -27.92
C GLN A 200 -36.30 -7.78 -28.64
N HIS A 201 -36.25 -6.46 -28.82
CA HIS A 201 -37.26 -5.73 -29.59
C HIS A 201 -37.36 -6.23 -31.03
N LEU A 202 -36.22 -6.35 -31.73
CA LEU A 202 -36.18 -6.84 -33.11
C LEU A 202 -36.72 -8.27 -33.22
N LYS A 203 -36.42 -9.16 -32.27
CA LYS A 203 -37.01 -10.50 -32.22
C LYS A 203 -38.54 -10.46 -32.15
N GLY A 204 -39.10 -9.55 -31.35
CA GLY A 204 -40.54 -9.35 -31.26
C GLY A 204 -41.15 -8.94 -32.60
N VAL A 205 -40.57 -7.93 -33.25
CA VAL A 205 -41.02 -7.45 -34.57
C VAL A 205 -40.92 -8.53 -35.65
N VAL A 206 -39.82 -9.29 -35.68
CA VAL A 206 -39.66 -10.42 -36.61
C VAL A 206 -40.73 -11.48 -36.37
N GLY A 207 -41.03 -11.80 -35.11
CA GLY A 207 -42.13 -12.72 -34.77
C GLY A 207 -43.49 -12.22 -35.29
N GLN A 208 -43.79 -10.93 -35.12
CA GLN A 208 -45.02 -10.33 -35.64
C GLN A 208 -45.11 -10.43 -37.18
N TYR A 209 -44.01 -10.19 -37.90
CA TYR A 209 -43.99 -10.35 -39.35
C TYR A 209 -44.15 -11.82 -39.77
N GLN A 210 -43.52 -12.76 -39.07
CA GLN A 210 -43.70 -14.19 -39.33
C GLN A 210 -45.16 -14.63 -39.16
N GLU A 211 -45.85 -14.15 -38.12
CA GLU A 211 -47.28 -14.43 -37.90
C GLU A 211 -48.15 -13.85 -39.02
N GLN A 212 -47.87 -12.63 -39.47
CA GLN A 212 -48.60 -12.01 -40.60
C GLN A 212 -48.43 -12.80 -41.90
N VAL A 213 -47.20 -13.26 -42.19
CA VAL A 213 -46.93 -14.10 -43.37
C VAL A 213 -47.72 -15.40 -43.29
N HIS A 214 -47.67 -16.12 -42.17
CA HIS A 214 -48.45 -17.33 -41.95
C HIS A 214 -49.96 -17.12 -42.14
N LYS A 215 -50.51 -15.99 -41.63
CA LYS A 215 -51.94 -15.65 -41.79
C LYS A 215 -52.31 -15.43 -43.26
N LEU A 216 -51.49 -14.70 -44.01
CA LEU A 216 -51.71 -14.46 -45.42
C LEU A 216 -51.59 -15.74 -46.24
N GLU A 217 -50.63 -16.61 -45.92
CA GLU A 217 -50.47 -17.93 -46.55
C GLU A 217 -51.71 -18.81 -46.34
N LEU A 218 -52.21 -18.89 -45.11
CA LEU A 218 -53.45 -19.63 -44.79
C LEU A 218 -54.67 -19.07 -45.54
N SER A 219 -54.82 -17.74 -45.58
CA SER A 219 -55.91 -17.09 -46.32
C SER A 219 -55.83 -17.38 -47.82
N ASN A 220 -54.63 -17.32 -48.40
CA ASN A 220 -54.41 -17.59 -49.82
C ASN A 220 -54.73 -19.06 -50.15
N TYR A 221 -54.29 -20.00 -49.30
CA TYR A 221 -54.62 -21.41 -49.43
C TYR A 221 -56.14 -21.67 -49.37
N ALA A 222 -56.83 -21.06 -48.40
CA ALA A 222 -58.29 -21.17 -48.29
C ALA A 222 -59.00 -20.65 -49.55
N MET A 223 -58.59 -19.48 -50.06
CA MET A 223 -59.12 -18.92 -51.31
C MET A 223 -58.86 -19.83 -52.50
N LYS A 224 -57.64 -20.40 -52.61
CA LYS A 224 -57.29 -21.34 -53.68
C LYS A 224 -58.18 -22.59 -53.66
N LEU A 225 -58.45 -23.16 -52.48
CA LEU A 225 -59.39 -24.27 -52.32
C LEU A 225 -60.82 -23.91 -52.73
N HIS A 226 -61.31 -22.73 -52.32
CA HIS A 226 -62.63 -22.26 -52.70
C HIS A 226 -62.77 -22.07 -54.21
N LEU A 227 -61.78 -21.44 -54.85
CA LEU A 227 -61.75 -21.26 -56.31
C LEU A 227 -61.77 -22.59 -57.04
N GLN A 228 -60.95 -23.55 -56.60
CA GLN A 228 -60.93 -24.89 -57.19
C GLN A 228 -62.29 -25.60 -57.07
N ARG A 229 -62.95 -25.50 -55.91
CA ARG A 229 -64.28 -26.09 -55.70
C ARG A 229 -65.35 -25.42 -56.56
N SER A 230 -65.33 -24.09 -56.69
CA SER A 230 -66.26 -23.36 -57.58
C SER A 230 -66.05 -23.70 -59.06
N GLN A 231 -64.80 -23.82 -59.52
CA GLN A 231 -64.49 -24.24 -60.89
C GLN A 231 -64.96 -25.67 -61.17
N GLN A 232 -64.75 -26.59 -60.22
CA GLN A 232 -65.20 -27.97 -60.36
C GLN A 232 -66.73 -28.07 -60.41
N GLN A 233 -67.43 -27.29 -59.57
CA GLN A 233 -68.89 -27.17 -59.63
C GLN A 233 -69.37 -26.59 -60.95
N GLN A 234 -68.70 -25.57 -61.50
CA GLN A 234 -69.02 -25.05 -62.82
C GLN A 234 -68.84 -26.12 -63.91
N GLN A 235 -67.73 -26.87 -63.92
CA GLN A 235 -67.53 -27.94 -64.90
C GLN A 235 -68.56 -29.07 -64.79
N THR A 236 -69.05 -29.40 -63.59
CA THR A 236 -70.17 -30.35 -63.42
C THR A 236 -71.52 -29.74 -63.83
N SER A 237 -71.72 -28.43 -63.68
CA SER A 237 -72.93 -27.72 -64.10
C SER A 237 -72.96 -27.42 -65.62
N PHE A 238 -71.81 -27.44 -66.30
CA PHE A 238 -71.72 -27.30 -67.76
C PHE A 238 -71.82 -28.64 -68.51
N SER A 239 -71.75 -29.79 -67.83
CA SER A 239 -71.93 -31.11 -68.46
C SER A 239 -73.39 -31.57 -68.55
N GLY A 240 -74.36 -30.71 -68.25
CA GLY A 240 -75.78 -31.01 -68.37
C GLY A 240 -76.60 -29.74 -68.48
N ASN A 241 -77.23 -29.55 -69.63
CA ASN A 241 -78.19 -28.49 -70.00
C ASN A 241 -77.57 -27.28 -70.71
N LEU A 242 -77.14 -27.48 -71.97
CA LEU A 242 -77.40 -26.45 -72.98
C LEU A 242 -78.93 -26.39 -73.21
N PRO A 243 -79.54 -25.20 -73.34
CA PRO A 243 -80.94 -25.08 -73.77
C PRO A 243 -81.10 -25.72 -75.15
N PRO A 244 -82.17 -26.48 -75.43
CA PRO A 244 -82.41 -26.99 -76.76
C PRO A 244 -82.62 -25.81 -77.72
N ASP A 245 -81.92 -25.87 -78.85
CA ASP A 245 -82.03 -24.92 -79.95
C ASP A 245 -83.49 -24.91 -80.44
N VAL A 246 -84.15 -23.76 -80.37
CA VAL A 246 -85.52 -23.58 -80.86
C VAL A 246 -85.41 -23.01 -82.26
N TYR A 247 -85.67 -23.87 -83.25
CA TYR A 247 -85.90 -23.51 -84.66
C TYR A 247 -87.14 -22.64 -84.85
#